data_AF-A0A7K2P7T1-F1
#
_entry.id   AF-A0A7K2P7T1-F1
#
_cell.length_a   1.000
_cell.length_b   1.000
_cell.length_c   1.000
_cell.angle_alpha   90.00
_cell.angle_beta   90.00
_cell.angle_gamma   90.00
#
_symmetry.space_group_name_H-M   'P 1'
#
loop_
_entity.id
_entity.type
_entity.pdbx_description
1 polymer ?
#
loop_
_entity_poly.entity_id
_entity_poly.type
_entity_poly.pdbx_seq_one_letter_code
_entity_poly.pdbx_strand_id
1 'polypeptide(L)'
;VNVFGGITACDAVADGIVRALDEVRLTRPLVVRLDGNNAARGRALLDARAHPLVEQATTMDGAARRAARLATAASTAGQAG
;
A
#
# COMPACT_ATOMS: atom_id res chain seq x y z
N VAL A 1 4.55 0.12 1.66
CA VAL A 1 5.30 -0.44 0.52
C VAL A 1 5.56 0.67 -0.48
N ASN A 2 6.81 0.88 -0.90
CA ASN A 2 7.17 1.87 -1.92
C ASN A 2 8.07 1.18 -2.94
N VAL A 3 7.64 1.11 -4.19
CA VAL A 3 8.33 0.38 -5.25
C VAL A 3 8.46 1.26 -6.48
N PHE A 4 9.67 1.28 -7.02
CA PHE A 4 9.97 1.83 -8.34
C PHE A 4 10.26 0.67 -9.28
N GLY A 5 9.34 0.37 -10.18
CA GLY A 5 9.42 -0.71 -11.14
C GLY A 5 10.39 -0.39 -12.27
N GLY A 6 11.28 -1.33 -12.55
CA GLY A 6 12.21 -1.31 -13.68
C GLY A 6 12.09 -2.63 -14.44
N ILE A 7 13.02 -3.55 -14.18
CA ILE A 7 12.96 -4.93 -14.70
C ILE A 7 11.74 -5.65 -14.12
N THR A 8 11.59 -5.64 -12.80
CA THR A 8 10.35 -6.12 -12.16
C THR A 8 9.27 -5.06 -12.33
N ALA A 9 8.22 -5.41 -13.05
CA ALA A 9 7.09 -4.54 -13.34
C ALA A 9 6.16 -4.39 -12.13
N CYS A 10 5.57 -3.20 -11.95
CA CYS A 10 4.74 -2.90 -10.78
C CYS A 10 3.43 -3.69 -10.72
N ASP A 11 2.92 -4.17 -11.84
CA ASP A 11 1.77 -5.08 -11.91
C ASP A 11 2.09 -6.44 -11.28
N ALA A 12 3.24 -7.03 -11.58
CA ALA A 12 3.69 -8.27 -10.93
C ALA A 12 3.83 -8.10 -9.40
N VAL A 13 4.31 -6.92 -8.96
CA VAL A 13 4.39 -6.60 -7.53
C VAL A 13 3.00 -6.42 -6.91
N ALA A 14 2.09 -5.74 -7.60
CA ALA A 14 0.71 -5.58 -7.15
C ALA A 14 -0.02 -6.93 -7.02
N ASP A 15 0.16 -7.84 -7.98
CA ASP A 15 -0.38 -9.21 -7.91
C ASP A 15 0.15 -9.95 -6.68
N GLY A 16 1.45 -9.82 -6.38
CA GLY A 16 2.04 -10.37 -5.17
C GLY A 16 1.41 -9.81 -3.89
N ILE A 17 1.16 -8.51 -3.84
CA ILE A 17 0.45 -7.87 -2.71
C ILE A 17 -0.97 -8.43 -2.60
N VAL A 18 -1.73 -8.49 -3.69
CA VAL A 18 -3.11 -9.01 -3.69
C VAL A 18 -3.17 -10.43 -3.16
N ARG A 19 -2.28 -11.31 -3.62
CA ARG A 19 -2.19 -12.70 -3.13
C ARG A 19 -1.85 -12.76 -1.64
N ALA A 20 -0.91 -11.94 -1.18
CA ALA A 20 -0.54 -11.89 0.23
C ALA A 20 -1.68 -11.42 1.14
N LEU A 21 -2.61 -10.59 0.63
CA LEU A 21 -3.81 -10.17 1.39
C LEU A 21 -4.78 -11.32 1.67
N ASP A 22 -4.73 -12.40 0.88
CA ASP A 22 -5.58 -13.57 1.07
C ASP A 22 -4.95 -14.57 2.05
N GLU A 23 -3.61 -14.56 2.17
CA GLU A 23 -2.86 -15.44 3.06
C GLU A 23 -2.63 -14.82 4.45
N VAL A 24 -2.59 -13.49 4.54
CA VAL A 24 -2.20 -12.76 5.76
C VAL A 24 -3.28 -11.77 6.17
N ARG A 25 -3.67 -11.85 7.44
CA ARG A 25 -4.61 -10.89 8.04
C ARG A 25 -3.89 -9.59 8.38
N LEU A 26 -4.14 -8.53 7.62
CA LEU A 26 -3.64 -7.18 7.94
C LEU A 26 -4.28 -6.67 9.24
N THR A 27 -3.44 -6.26 10.19
CA THR A 27 -3.86 -5.63 11.46
C THR A 27 -3.57 -4.13 11.50
N ARG A 28 -2.87 -3.60 10.48
CA ARG A 28 -2.54 -2.17 10.37
C ARG A 28 -2.72 -1.69 8.92
N PRO A 29 -3.01 -0.40 8.72
CA PRO A 29 -3.07 0.20 7.39
C PRO A 29 -1.75 0.04 6.61
N LEU A 30 -1.87 -0.25 5.31
CA LEU A 30 -0.79 -0.41 4.36
C LEU A 30 -0.84 0.70 3.32
N VAL A 31 0.12 1.62 3.36
CA VAL A 31 0.27 2.63 2.30
C VAL A 31 1.16 2.05 1.19
N VAL A 32 0.67 2.08 -0.06
CA VAL A 32 1.35 1.55 -1.24
C VAL A 32 1.62 2.68 -2.23
N ARG A 33 2.86 2.82 -2.70
CA ARG A 33 3.22 3.66 -3.84
C ARG A 33 3.93 2.81 -4.88
N LEU A 34 3.37 2.79 -6.09
CA LEU A 34 3.92 2.13 -7.27
C LEU A 34 4.22 3.20 -8.33
N ASP A 35 5.45 3.19 -8.82
CA ASP A 35 5.92 4.09 -9.87
C ASP A 35 6.89 3.37 -10.81
N GLY A 36 7.08 3.84 -12.03
CA GLY A 36 7.88 3.17 -13.06
C GLY A 36 7.10 2.18 -13.94
N ASN A 37 7.75 1.10 -14.37
CA ASN A 37 7.20 0.17 -15.37
C ASN A 37 5.87 -0.47 -14.92
N ASN A 38 4.84 -0.40 -15.78
CA ASN A 38 3.46 -0.86 -15.52
C ASN A 38 2.80 -0.36 -14.22
N ALA A 39 3.25 0.77 -13.67
CA ALA A 39 2.70 1.30 -12.42
C ALA A 39 1.19 1.57 -12.49
N ALA A 40 0.67 2.07 -13.61
CA ALA A 40 -0.76 2.31 -13.78
C ALA A 40 -1.59 1.02 -13.66
N ARG A 41 -1.13 -0.07 -14.27
CA ARG A 41 -1.78 -1.37 -14.16
C ARG A 41 -1.68 -1.93 -12.74
N GLY A 42 -0.52 -1.82 -12.10
CA GLY A 42 -0.35 -2.23 -10.70
C GLY A 42 -1.31 -1.51 -9.75
N ARG A 43 -1.51 -0.19 -9.94
CA ARG A 43 -2.49 0.58 -9.16
C ARG A 43 -3.93 0.12 -9.42
N ALA A 44 -4.29 -0.14 -10.67
CA ALA A 44 -5.62 -0.65 -11.01
C ALA A 44 -5.93 -2.02 -10.38
N LEU A 45 -4.92 -2.91 -10.25
CA LEU A 45 -5.08 -4.19 -9.55
C LEU A 45 -5.38 -4.00 -8.05
N LEU A 46 -4.68 -3.07 -7.40
CA LEU A 46 -4.93 -2.73 -6.00
C LEU A 46 -6.30 -2.07 -5.80
N ASP A 47 -6.72 -1.20 -6.71
CA ASP A 47 -8.05 -0.57 -6.70
C ASP A 47 -9.16 -1.62 -6.87
N ALA A 48 -8.98 -2.57 -7.79
CA ALA A 48 -9.93 -3.66 -8.00
C ALA A 48 -10.06 -4.58 -6.77
N ARG A 49 -8.97 -4.80 -6.03
CA ARG A 49 -9.00 -5.59 -4.77
C ARG A 49 -9.74 -4.86 -3.65
N ALA A 50 -9.79 -3.53 -3.69
CA ALA A 50 -10.55 -2.65 -2.80
C ALA A 50 -10.40 -2.99 -1.30
N HIS A 51 -9.21 -3.40 -0.86
CA HIS A 51 -9.00 -3.82 0.53
C HIS A 51 -9.05 -2.59 1.47
N PRO A 52 -9.87 -2.59 2.54
CA PRO A 52 -10.14 -1.38 3.34
C PRO A 52 -8.91 -0.83 4.09
N LEU A 53 -7.91 -1.66 4.32
CA LEU A 53 -6.65 -1.24 4.96
C LEU A 53 -5.54 -0.89 3.95
N VAL A 54 -5.79 -0.97 2.65
CA VAL A 54 -4.77 -0.65 1.63
C VAL A 54 -5.07 0.73 1.06
N GLU A 55 -4.11 1.64 1.16
CA GLU A 55 -4.22 3.00 0.64
C GLU A 55 -3.12 3.25 -0.39
N GLN A 56 -3.51 3.78 -1.55
CA GLN A 56 -2.55 4.13 -2.59
C GLN A 56 -2.05 5.57 -2.44
N ALA A 57 -0.78 5.79 -2.77
CA ALA A 57 -0.16 7.11 -2.83
C ALA A 57 0.56 7.31 -4.16
N THR A 58 0.49 8.54 -4.68
CA THR A 58 1.06 8.89 -5.99
C THR A 58 2.46 9.48 -5.91
N THR A 59 2.87 10.01 -4.75
CA THR A 59 4.20 10.60 -4.54
C THR A 59 4.89 9.93 -3.35
N MET A 60 6.23 9.92 -3.38
CA MET A 60 7.04 9.40 -2.28
C MET A 60 6.75 10.15 -0.97
N ASP A 61 6.77 11.49 -1.02
CA ASP A 61 6.50 12.33 0.14
C ASP A 61 5.06 12.16 0.67
N GLY A 62 4.09 12.02 -0.23
CA GLY A 62 2.71 11.74 0.13
C GLY A 62 2.57 10.40 0.85
N ALA A 63 3.22 9.35 0.33
CA ALA A 63 3.24 8.02 0.95
C ALA A 63 3.87 8.05 2.34
N ALA A 64 5.04 8.69 2.47
CA ALA A 64 5.76 8.81 3.74
C ALA A 64 4.94 9.56 4.79
N ARG A 65 4.39 10.73 4.46
CA ARG A 65 3.53 11.51 5.36
C ARG A 65 2.29 10.73 5.77
N ARG A 66 1.65 10.01 4.84
CA ARG A 66 0.45 9.22 5.15
C ARG A 66 0.76 8.07 6.10
N ALA A 67 1.83 7.33 5.82
CA ALA A 67 2.29 6.23 6.68
C ALA A 67 2.61 6.73 8.10
N ALA A 68 3.34 7.85 8.23
CA ALA A 68 3.65 8.46 9.53
C ALA A 68 2.39 8.84 10.32
N ARG A 69 1.41 9.50 9.66
CA ARG A 69 0.14 9.86 10.31
C ARG A 69 -0.67 8.65 10.77
N LEU A 70 -0.70 7.58 9.96
CA LEU A 70 -1.42 6.36 10.31
C LEU A 70 -0.77 5.65 11.50
N ALA A 71 0.56 5.67 11.58
CA ALA A 71 1.29 5.10 12.71
C ALA A 71 0.98 5.85 14.02
N THR A 72 0.94 7.18 14.00
CA THR A 72 0.64 7.97 15.21
C THR A 72 -0.83 7.88 15.63
N ALA A 73 -1.76 7.86 14.67
CA ALA A 73 -3.20 7.73 14.95
C ALA A 73 -3.56 6.35 15.52
N ALA A 74 -2.87 5.29 15.11
CA ALA A 74 -3.06 3.96 15.70
C ALA A 74 -2.56 3.89 17.15
N SER A 75 -1.53 4.66 17.51
CA SER A 75 -0.99 4.72 18.87
C SER A 75 -1.90 5.46 19.85
N THR A 76 -2.68 6.44 19.41
CA THR A 76 -3.62 7.18 20.29
C THR A 76 -4.89 6.39 20.59
N ALA A 77 -5.39 5.60 19.62
CA ALA A 77 -6.57 4.75 19.82
C ALA A 77 -6.33 3.61 20.83
N GLY A 78 -5.07 3.18 21.03
CA GLY A 78 -4.71 2.13 21.99
C GLY A 78 -4.42 2.59 23.41
N GLN A 79 -4.36 3.91 23.68
CA GLN A 79 -4.04 4.47 25.01
C GLN A 79 -5.25 5.11 25.72
N ALA A 80 -6.43 5.10 25.10
CA ALA A 80 -7.67 5.58 25.70
C ALA A 80 -8.52 4.48 26.37
N GLY A 81 -7.90 3.34 26.73
CA GLY A 81 -8.56 2.18 27.34
C GLY A 81 -7.94 1.80 28.68
#